data_AF-A0A2N2EU25-F1
#
_entry.id   AF-A0A2N2EU25-F1
#
_cell.length_a   1.000
_cell.length_b   1.000
_cell.length_c   1.000
_cell.angle_alpha   90.00
_cell.angle_beta   90.00
_cell.angle_gamma   90.00
#
_symmetry.space_group_name_H-M   'P 1'
#
loop_
_entity.id
_entity.type
_entity.pdbx_description
1 polymer ?
#
loop_
_entity_poly.entity_id
_entity_poly.type
_entity_poly.pdbx_seq_one_letter_code
_entity_poly.pdbx_strand_id
1 'polypeptide(L)'
;MKRKKSFCFWAAFAALCLASDFTYASWGTSTLNDGGDIGQYPSIAIDGNDNIHVVSVGFGAYYWLCYAKYDGSNWTYEDVDPTAEFHNLKSPSIAVDVHGNPHISYYDSDDMELKYATRTASGWGTQVVDTDSDVGQYNSLRERQIHRNPFYLKKQFFS
;
A
#
# COMPACT_ATOMS: atom_id res chain seq x y z
N MET A 1 -29.14 -44.00 51.31
CA MET A 1 -28.89 -43.96 49.85
C MET A 1 -29.08 -42.52 49.35
N LYS A 2 -28.27 -42.10 48.37
CA LYS A 2 -27.84 -40.73 48.05
C LYS A 2 -28.93 -39.80 47.46
N ARG A 3 -28.87 -38.51 47.80
CA ARG A 3 -29.61 -37.39 47.18
C ARG A 3 -29.19 -37.17 45.72
N LYS A 4 -30.12 -36.82 44.83
CA LYS A 4 -29.87 -35.88 43.71
C LYS A 4 -31.10 -35.01 43.46
N LYS A 5 -30.85 -33.71 43.29
CA LYS A 5 -31.83 -32.65 43.04
C LYS A 5 -31.85 -32.27 41.54
N SER A 6 -33.02 -31.76 41.16
CA SER A 6 -33.25 -30.60 40.27
C SER A 6 -33.51 -30.80 38.77
N PHE A 7 -34.60 -30.12 38.40
CA PHE A 7 -35.19 -29.80 37.09
C PHE A 7 -34.26 -28.99 36.17
N CYS A 8 -34.46 -29.12 34.86
CA CYS A 8 -35.09 -28.09 33.99
C CYS A 8 -35.11 -28.57 32.52
N PHE A 9 -36.28 -28.50 31.89
CA PHE A 9 -36.46 -28.52 30.44
C PHE A 9 -36.93 -27.12 30.04
N TRP A 10 -36.38 -26.54 28.98
CA TRP A 10 -37.13 -25.78 27.96
C TRP A 10 -36.30 -25.64 26.67
N ALA A 11 -37.02 -25.75 25.55
CA ALA A 11 -36.68 -25.77 24.10
C ALA A 11 -35.48 -24.90 23.62
N ALA A 12 -34.58 -25.40 22.78
CA ALA A 12 -34.63 -25.60 21.30
C ALA A 12 -34.53 -24.30 20.46
N PHE A 13 -33.40 -24.09 19.78
CA PHE A 13 -33.25 -24.10 18.31
C PHE A 13 -31.79 -23.80 17.95
N ALA A 14 -31.18 -24.64 17.13
CA ALA A 14 -29.83 -24.43 16.63
C ALA A 14 -29.85 -23.31 15.57
N ALA A 15 -29.19 -22.20 15.85
CA ALA A 15 -28.64 -21.33 14.82
C ALA A 15 -27.13 -21.59 14.81
N LEU A 16 -26.68 -22.46 13.91
CA LEU A 16 -25.27 -22.58 13.55
C LEU A 16 -24.91 -21.34 12.72
N CYS A 17 -24.72 -20.23 13.41
CA CYS A 17 -24.00 -19.09 12.89
C CYS A 17 -22.51 -19.44 13.03
N LEU A 18 -21.90 -20.00 11.99
CA LEU A 18 -20.45 -19.89 11.81
C LEU A 18 -20.16 -18.45 11.40
N ALA A 19 -20.33 -17.51 12.34
CA ALA A 19 -19.55 -16.29 12.26
C ALA A 19 -18.13 -16.77 12.51
N SER A 20 -17.31 -16.82 11.47
CA SER A 20 -15.87 -16.86 11.64
C SER A 20 -15.57 -15.75 12.65
N ASP A 21 -15.09 -16.12 13.84
CA ASP A 21 -14.70 -15.17 14.86
C ASP A 21 -13.69 -14.22 14.22
N PHE A 22 -14.16 -13.05 13.77
CA PHE A 22 -13.29 -11.95 13.45
C PHE A 22 -12.84 -11.46 14.82
N THR A 23 -11.85 -12.16 15.39
CA THR A 23 -11.09 -11.59 16.48
C THR A 23 -10.52 -10.32 15.89
N TYR A 24 -11.09 -9.18 16.28
CA TYR A 24 -10.53 -7.88 15.94
C TYR A 24 -9.08 -7.93 16.41
N ALA A 25 -8.17 -8.13 15.46
CA ALA A 25 -6.77 -8.21 15.76
C ALA A 25 -6.43 -6.93 16.52
N SER A 26 -5.82 -7.07 17.69
CA SER A 26 -5.31 -5.92 18.41
C SER A 26 -4.37 -5.17 17.46
N TRP A 27 -4.54 -3.85 17.37
CA TRP A 27 -3.62 -3.02 16.59
C TRP A 27 -2.18 -3.35 16.96
N GLY A 28 -1.44 -3.91 16.00
CA GLY A 28 0.00 -4.06 16.07
C GLY A 28 0.66 -2.81 15.52
N THR A 29 1.63 -2.25 16.23
CA THR A 29 2.43 -1.14 15.74
C THR A 29 3.81 -1.63 15.38
N SER A 30 4.24 -1.40 14.13
CA SER A 30 5.64 -1.50 13.73
C SER A 30 6.11 -0.12 13.31
N THR A 31 7.19 0.35 13.91
CA THR A 31 7.83 1.63 13.53
C THR A 31 8.78 1.40 12.38
N LEU A 32 8.67 2.23 11.34
CA LEU A 32 9.66 2.38 10.30
C LEU A 32 10.94 2.95 10.93
N ASN A 33 12.03 2.17 10.98
CA ASN A 33 13.30 2.62 11.55
C ASN A 33 14.39 2.56 10.48
N ASP A 34 14.65 3.71 9.86
CA ASP A 34 15.76 3.91 8.92
C ASP A 34 16.87 4.77 9.53
N GLY A 35 16.90 4.96 10.86
CA GLY A 35 17.95 5.74 11.53
C GLY A 35 18.04 7.23 11.15
N GLY A 36 17.12 7.75 10.33
CA GLY A 36 17.05 9.14 9.87
C GLY A 36 15.65 9.76 9.99
N ASP A 37 15.57 11.07 9.76
CA ASP A 37 14.33 11.86 9.83
C ASP A 37 13.44 11.63 8.59
N ILE A 38 12.77 10.49 8.51
CA ILE A 38 11.85 10.14 7.41
C ILE A 38 10.37 10.17 7.83
N GLY A 39 9.45 10.13 6.86
CA GLY A 39 8.02 9.93 7.11
C GLY A 39 7.11 11.11 6.79
N GLN A 40 7.61 12.15 6.12
CA GLN A 40 6.74 13.23 5.64
C GLN A 40 5.97 12.81 4.39
N TYR A 41 4.72 13.28 4.28
CA TYR A 41 3.83 13.05 3.13
C TYR A 41 3.78 11.58 2.67
N PRO A 42 3.49 10.62 3.58
CA PRO A 42 3.55 9.21 3.22
C PRO A 42 2.42 8.83 2.27
N SER A 43 2.72 7.91 1.35
CA SER A 43 1.74 7.22 0.52
C SER A 43 1.95 5.72 0.68
N ILE A 44 0.86 4.96 0.76
CA ILE A 44 0.86 3.53 1.07
C ILE A 44 0.04 2.75 0.04
N ALA A 45 0.53 1.59 -0.35
CA ALA A 45 -0.14 0.63 -1.19
C ALA A 45 0.12 -0.80 -0.69
N ILE A 46 -0.78 -1.72 -1.01
CA ILE A 46 -0.66 -3.15 -0.67
C ILE A 46 -0.71 -3.93 -1.97
N ASP A 47 0.21 -4.87 -2.16
CA ASP A 47 0.26 -5.71 -3.35
C ASP A 47 -0.62 -6.98 -3.22
N GLY A 48 -0.69 -7.79 -4.27
CA GLY A 48 -1.47 -9.04 -4.27
C GLY A 48 -0.93 -10.15 -3.35
N ASN A 49 0.25 -9.95 -2.75
CA ASN A 49 0.88 -10.88 -1.80
C ASN A 49 0.82 -10.36 -0.36
N ASP A 50 -0.01 -9.35 -0.09
CA ASP A 50 -0.13 -8.66 1.21
C ASP A 50 1.15 -7.97 1.69
N ASN A 51 2.11 -7.68 0.79
CA ASN A 51 3.25 -6.84 1.12
C ASN A 51 2.78 -5.38 1.23
N ILE A 52 3.31 -4.66 2.22
CA ILE A 52 3.04 -3.24 2.38
C ILE A 52 4.13 -2.45 1.69
N HIS A 53 3.74 -1.50 0.86
CA HIS A 53 4.63 -0.58 0.16
C HIS A 53 4.35 0.83 0.65
N VAL A 54 5.37 1.51 1.16
CA VAL A 54 5.29 2.89 1.63
C VAL A 54 6.32 3.72 0.88
N VAL A 55 5.91 4.87 0.37
CA VAL A 55 6.85 5.92 -0.02
C VAL A 55 6.67 7.10 0.92
N SER A 56 7.76 7.72 1.32
CA SER A 56 7.73 8.91 2.16
C SER A 56 8.91 9.81 1.84
N VAL A 57 8.79 11.06 2.26
CA VAL A 57 9.86 12.05 2.13
C VAL A 57 10.74 12.02 3.36
N GLY A 58 12.05 11.89 3.14
CA GLY A 58 13.10 12.13 4.12
C GLY A 58 13.37 13.62 4.29
N PHE A 59 13.74 14.04 5.50
CA PHE A 59 14.01 15.42 5.86
C PHE A 59 15.43 15.56 6.39
N GLY A 60 16.10 16.65 6.01
CA GLY A 60 17.46 16.95 6.42
C GLY A 60 17.94 18.22 5.74
N ALA A 61 19.20 18.25 5.27
CA ALA A 61 19.68 19.33 4.42
C ALA A 61 18.95 19.38 3.05
N TYR A 62 18.39 18.24 2.63
CA TYR A 62 17.67 18.03 1.37
C TYR A 62 16.47 17.09 1.62
N TYR A 63 15.56 16.99 0.65
CA TYR A 63 14.40 16.10 0.74
C TYR A 63 14.50 14.98 -0.29
N TRP A 64 14.70 13.75 0.17
CA TRP A 64 14.78 12.57 -0.68
C TRP A 64 13.55 11.69 -0.54
N LEU A 65 13.38 10.74 -1.47
CA LEU A 65 12.29 9.77 -1.44
C LEU A 65 12.76 8.44 -0.87
N CYS A 66 12.23 8.06 0.29
CA CYS A 66 12.45 6.75 0.88
C CYS A 66 11.27 5.83 0.52
N TYR A 67 11.59 4.76 -0.18
CA TYR A 67 10.67 3.64 -0.39
C TYR A 67 10.95 2.55 0.64
N ALA A 68 9.91 2.11 1.33
CA ALA A 68 9.95 1.02 2.28
C ALA A 68 8.95 -0.08 1.92
N LYS A 69 9.39 -1.33 2.01
CA LYS A 69 8.56 -2.52 1.78
C LYS A 69 8.56 -3.40 3.02
N TYR A 70 7.37 -3.80 3.47
CA TYR A 70 7.19 -4.84 4.48
C TYR A 70 6.76 -6.14 3.81
N ASP A 71 7.51 -7.22 4.03
CA ASP A 71 7.24 -8.54 3.46
C ASP A 71 6.37 -9.45 4.36
N GLY A 72 5.77 -8.88 5.41
CA GLY A 72 5.07 -9.64 6.45
C GLY A 72 5.98 -10.05 7.62
N SER A 73 7.30 -9.86 7.52
CA SER A 73 8.27 -10.14 8.58
C SER A 73 9.25 -8.99 8.81
N ASN A 74 9.81 -8.42 7.75
CA ASN A 74 10.87 -7.42 7.78
C ASN A 74 10.54 -6.22 6.91
N TRP A 75 11.08 -5.07 7.31
CA TRP A 75 11.10 -3.87 6.47
C TRP A 75 12.41 -3.80 5.68
N THR A 76 12.32 -3.49 4.39
CA THR A 76 13.46 -3.14 3.52
C THR A 76 13.29 -1.74 2.96
N TYR A 77 14.39 -1.04 2.72
CA TYR A 77 14.41 0.38 2.36
C TYR A 77 15.26 0.63 1.12
N GLU A 78 14.83 1.56 0.28
CA GLU A 78 15.55 1.99 -0.92
C GLU A 78 15.33 3.49 -1.17
N ASP A 79 16.36 4.16 -1.69
CA ASP A 79 16.22 5.49 -2.28
C ASP A 79 15.62 5.35 -3.69
N VAL A 80 14.55 6.09 -3.96
CA VAL A 80 13.78 6.02 -5.22
C VAL A 80 14.50 6.75 -6.36
N ASP A 81 15.27 7.78 -6.06
CA ASP A 81 16.01 8.57 -7.07
C ASP A 81 17.41 8.93 -6.53
N PRO A 82 18.31 7.93 -6.38
CA PRO A 82 19.62 8.13 -5.76
C PRO A 82 20.57 8.98 -6.62
N THR A 83 20.22 9.23 -7.88
CA THR A 83 21.00 10.04 -8.81
C THR A 83 20.72 11.54 -8.70
N ALA A 84 19.66 11.91 -7.98
CA ALA A 84 19.29 13.28 -7.70
C ALA A 84 20.18 13.82 -6.57
N GLU A 85 21.41 14.25 -6.90
CA GLU A 85 22.29 14.88 -5.92
C GLU A 85 21.65 16.17 -5.39
N PHE A 86 21.17 16.14 -4.14
CA PHE A 86 20.71 17.32 -3.38
C PHE A 86 19.33 17.92 -3.74
N HIS A 87 18.32 17.08 -3.99
CA HIS A 87 17.02 17.58 -4.44
C HIS A 87 16.00 17.84 -3.31
N ASN A 88 15.04 18.72 -3.58
CA ASN A 88 13.86 19.01 -2.77
C ASN A 88 12.63 18.24 -3.30
N LEU A 89 12.66 16.91 -3.21
CA LEU A 89 11.58 16.05 -3.71
C LEU A 89 10.37 16.03 -2.77
N LYS A 90 9.16 16.15 -3.34
CA LYS A 90 7.92 16.37 -2.57
C LYS A 90 6.73 15.60 -3.16
N SER A 91 5.68 15.50 -2.35
CA SER A 91 4.37 14.96 -2.73
C SER A 91 4.42 13.57 -3.40
N PRO A 92 5.08 12.56 -2.81
CA PRO A 92 5.14 11.26 -3.44
C PRO A 92 3.78 10.56 -3.38
N SER A 93 3.44 9.84 -4.44
CA SER A 93 2.29 8.95 -4.50
C SER A 93 2.71 7.61 -5.08
N ILE A 94 2.30 6.51 -4.44
CA ILE A 94 2.62 5.14 -4.85
C ILE A 94 1.38 4.37 -5.28
N ALA A 95 1.54 3.59 -6.34
CA ALA A 95 0.69 2.46 -6.69
C ALA A 95 1.56 1.24 -6.94
N VAL A 96 1.00 0.03 -6.85
CA VAL A 96 1.72 -1.22 -7.12
C VAL A 96 0.98 -1.98 -8.20
N ASP A 97 1.71 -2.50 -9.18
CA ASP A 97 1.11 -3.29 -10.25
C ASP A 97 0.80 -4.73 -9.81
N VAL A 98 0.14 -5.48 -10.69
CA VAL A 98 -0.19 -6.90 -10.49
C VAL A 98 1.04 -7.81 -10.25
N HIS A 99 2.25 -7.37 -10.62
CA HIS A 99 3.48 -8.11 -10.42
C HIS A 99 4.22 -7.70 -9.13
N GLY A 100 3.66 -6.76 -8.35
CA GLY A 100 4.28 -6.26 -7.13
C GLY A 100 5.33 -5.16 -7.36
N ASN A 101 5.40 -4.58 -8.56
CA ASN A 101 6.33 -3.49 -8.86
C ASN A 101 5.73 -2.15 -8.42
N PRO A 102 6.43 -1.38 -7.58
CA PRO A 102 5.99 -0.04 -7.20
C PRO A 102 6.18 0.96 -8.37
N HIS A 103 5.17 1.81 -8.51
CA HIS A 103 5.11 2.95 -9.42
C HIS A 103 4.91 4.20 -8.58
N ILE A 104 5.85 5.13 -8.65
CA ILE A 104 5.88 6.33 -7.81
C ILE A 104 5.85 7.56 -8.71
N SER A 105 5.03 8.54 -8.38
CA SER A 105 5.14 9.89 -8.96
C SER A 105 5.45 10.88 -7.86
N TYR A 106 6.21 11.90 -8.19
CA TYR A 106 6.72 12.88 -7.24
C TYR A 106 7.05 14.19 -7.95
N TYR A 107 7.02 15.28 -7.21
CA TYR A 107 7.39 16.60 -7.69
C TYR A 107 8.83 16.91 -7.30
N ASP A 108 9.66 17.23 -8.28
CA ASP A 108 10.98 17.78 -8.07
C ASP A 108 10.87 19.31 -8.04
N SER A 109 10.99 19.93 -6.86
CA SER A 109 10.80 21.37 -6.75
C SER A 109 12.00 22.21 -7.19
N ASP A 110 13.18 21.59 -7.37
CA ASP A 110 14.35 22.30 -7.86
C ASP A 110 14.30 22.44 -9.39
N ASP A 111 13.91 21.35 -10.06
CA ASP A 111 13.70 21.34 -11.52
C ASP A 111 12.30 21.84 -11.94
N MET A 112 11.37 21.93 -10.98
CA MET A 112 9.94 22.21 -11.20
C MET A 112 9.24 21.17 -12.09
N GLU A 113 9.63 19.90 -11.95
CA GLU A 113 9.18 18.80 -12.80
C GLU A 113 8.31 17.80 -12.04
N LEU A 114 7.28 17.28 -12.72
CA LEU A 114 6.63 16.05 -12.27
C LEU A 114 7.41 14.85 -12.81
N LYS A 115 7.98 14.07 -11.90
CA LYS A 115 8.75 12.87 -12.23
C LYS A 115 7.99 11.60 -11.86
N TYR A 116 8.37 10.52 -12.52
CA TYR A 116 7.81 9.19 -12.31
C TYR A 116 8.92 8.15 -12.25
N ALA A 117 8.90 7.34 -11.19
CA ALA A 117 9.83 6.27 -10.94
C ALA A 117 9.12 4.91 -10.98
N THR A 118 9.81 3.92 -11.52
CA THR A 118 9.39 2.51 -11.46
C THR A 118 10.53 1.64 -11.01
N ARG A 119 10.24 0.64 -10.17
CA ARG A 119 11.25 -0.31 -9.72
C ARG A 119 11.25 -1.55 -10.61
N THR A 120 12.39 -1.80 -11.24
CA THR A 120 12.64 -3.02 -12.04
C THR A 120 13.66 -3.89 -11.33
N ALA A 121 13.94 -5.10 -11.84
CA ALA A 121 14.99 -5.96 -11.29
C ALA A 121 16.39 -5.30 -11.26
N SER A 122 16.63 -4.30 -12.13
CA SER A 122 17.91 -3.58 -12.22
C SER A 122 18.00 -2.36 -11.28
N GLY A 123 16.94 -2.05 -10.55
CA GLY A 123 16.85 -0.85 -9.70
C GLY A 123 15.73 0.09 -10.14
N TRP A 124 15.76 1.31 -9.60
CA TRP A 124 14.83 2.38 -9.95
C TRP A 124 15.18 2.98 -11.31
N GLY A 125 14.16 3.15 -12.16
CA GLY A 125 14.23 3.95 -13.38
C GLY A 125 13.29 5.13 -13.26
N THR A 126 13.79 6.34 -13.52
CA THR A 126 13.06 7.61 -13.44
C THR A 126 12.84 8.22 -14.82
N GLN A 127 11.74 8.94 -14.99
CA GLN A 127 11.44 9.72 -16.19
C GLN A 127 10.67 10.99 -15.82
N VAL A 128 10.89 12.05 -16.60
CA VAL A 128 10.10 13.29 -16.50
C VAL A 128 8.77 13.07 -17.22
N VAL A 129 7.66 13.33 -16.52
CA VAL A 129 6.30 13.19 -17.04
C VAL A 129 5.77 14.53 -17.52
N ASP A 130 6.11 15.61 -16.81
CA ASP A 130 5.71 16.96 -17.15
C ASP A 130 6.80 17.97 -16.73
N THR A 131 7.02 18.96 -17.58
CA THR A 131 8.00 20.04 -17.41
C THR A 131 7.35 21.42 -17.32
N ASP A 132 6.03 21.53 -17.54
CA ASP A 132 5.34 22.82 -17.48
C ASP A 132 5.12 23.22 -16.02
N SER A 133 5.53 24.45 -15.69
CA SER A 133 5.67 24.92 -14.32
C SER A 133 4.36 24.92 -13.53
N ASP A 134 4.45 24.39 -12.30
CA ASP A 134 3.45 24.51 -11.23
C ASP A 134 2.21 23.59 -11.32
N VAL A 135 2.30 22.45 -12.02
CA VAL A 135 1.29 21.38 -11.99
C VAL A 135 1.79 20.13 -11.24
N GLY A 136 0.90 19.46 -10.50
CA GLY A 136 1.19 18.14 -9.91
C GLY A 136 1.55 18.11 -8.42
N GLN A 137 1.52 19.24 -7.69
CA GLN A 137 1.76 19.27 -6.22
C GLN A 137 0.88 18.32 -5.39
N TYR A 138 -0.24 17.85 -5.95
CA TYR A 138 -1.14 16.86 -5.36
C TYR A 138 -1.43 15.72 -6.35
N ASN A 139 -0.41 15.21 -7.01
CA ASN A 139 -0.53 14.00 -7.81
C ASN A 139 -1.04 12.85 -6.92
N SER A 140 -1.97 12.08 -7.46
CA SER A 140 -2.36 10.80 -6.86
C SER A 140 -2.34 9.75 -7.95
N LEU A 141 -1.59 8.68 -7.70
CA LEU A 141 -1.65 7.48 -8.49
C LEU A 141 -2.68 6.54 -7.86
N ARG A 142 -3.52 5.99 -8.72
CA ARG A 142 -4.43 4.92 -8.39
C ARG A 142 -4.35 3.90 -9.51
N GLU A 143 -4.06 2.65 -9.18
CA GLU A 143 -4.21 1.56 -10.14
C GLU A 143 -5.70 1.29 -10.40
N ARG A 144 -6.06 1.06 -11.67
CA ARG A 144 -7.42 0.68 -12.06
C ARG A 144 -7.62 -0.82 -11.82
N GLN A 145 -8.32 -1.16 -10.74
CA GLN A 145 -8.77 -2.52 -10.48
C GLN A 145 -9.86 -2.96 -11.48
N ILE A 146 -9.51 -3.84 -12.43
CA ILE A 146 -10.51 -4.48 -13.29
C ILE A 146 -11.17 -5.58 -12.48
N HIS A 147 -12.31 -5.28 -11.84
CA HIS A 147 -13.12 -6.29 -11.19
C HIS A 147 -13.63 -7.28 -12.25
N ARG A 148 -12.92 -8.41 -12.44
CA ARG A 148 -13.46 -9.56 -13.18
C ARG A 148 -14.55 -10.18 -12.32
N ASN A 149 -15.78 -9.72 -12.51
CA ASN A 149 -16.96 -10.32 -11.91
C ASN A 149 -17.09 -11.78 -12.42
N PRO A 150 -16.93 -12.81 -11.58
CA PRO A 150 -17.00 -14.20 -12.03
C PRO A 150 -18.44 -14.71 -12.26
N PHE A 151 -19.47 -13.87 -12.08
CA PHE A 151 -20.87 -14.28 -12.12
C PHE A 151 -21.64 -14.06 -13.43
N TYR A 152 -21.01 -13.68 -14.55
CA TYR A 152 -21.67 -13.67 -15.86
C TYR A 152 -21.16 -14.78 -16.77
N LEU A 153 -21.58 -16.01 -16.46
CA LEU A 153 -21.66 -17.11 -17.43
C LEU A 153 -23.02 -17.02 -18.16
N LYS A 154 -22.96 -17.12 -19.50
CA LYS A 154 -24.00 -17.61 -20.40
C LYS A 154 -25.43 -17.04 -20.22
N LYS A 155 -25.82 -16.19 -21.16
CA LYS A 155 -27.15 -16.33 -21.79
C LYS A 155 -27.05 -16.12 -23.30
N GLN A 156 -27.40 -17.21 -23.98
CA GLN A 156 -27.80 -17.43 -25.37
C GLN A 156 -28.08 -16.19 -26.21
N PHE A 157 -27.66 -16.22 -27.49
CA PHE A 157 -28.61 -16.16 -28.61
C PHE A 157 -28.05 -16.96 -29.79
N PHE A 158 -28.63 -18.14 -30.02
CA PHE A 158 -28.96 -18.62 -31.36
C PHE A 158 -30.46 -18.47 -31.51
N SER A 159 -30.88 -17.61 -32.44
CA SER A 159 -31.93 -17.82 -33.43
C SER A 159 -31.79 -16.77 -34.50
#